data_AF-A0A318CLD5-F1
#
_entry.id   AF-A0A318CLD5-F1
#
_cell.length_a   1.000
_cell.length_b   1.000
_cell.length_c   1.000
_cell.angle_alpha   90.00
_cell.angle_beta   90.00
_cell.angle_gamma   90.00
#
_symmetry.space_group_name_H-M   'P 1'
#
loop_
_entity.id
_entity.type
_entity.pdbx_description
1 polymer ?
#
loop_
_entity_poly.entity_id
_entity_poly.type
_entity_poly.pdbx_seq_one_letter_code
_entity_poly.pdbx_strand_id
1 'polypeptide(L)' 'MCQSTVYLKKADTEEEILRDAILVEHCPEGVRIQGLFDAPKIIPARIAIVDLLKNRIILESRK' A
#
# COMPACT_ATOMS: atom_id res chain seq x y z
N MET A 1 15.26 -11.16 0.58
CA MET A 1 14.00 -10.79 -0.12
C MET A 1 13.21 -9.92 0.82
N CYS A 2 12.70 -8.76 0.38
CA CYS A 2 11.98 -7.82 1.23
C CYS A 2 10.54 -7.71 0.73
N GLN A 3 9.57 -7.94 1.61
CA GLN A 3 8.16 -7.64 1.38
C GLN A 3 7.70 -6.57 2.38
N SER A 4 6.56 -5.96 2.13
CA SER A 4 5.94 -5.00 3.07
C SER A 4 4.43 -5.19 3.13
N THR A 5 3.84 -4.83 4.26
CA THR A 5 2.38 -4.78 4.40
C THR A 5 1.89 -3.38 4.04
N VAL A 6 0.88 -3.31 3.17
CA VAL A 6 0.29 -2.05 2.72
C VAL A 6 -0.99 -1.77 3.51
N TYR A 7 -1.07 -0.56 4.07
CA TYR A 7 -2.20 -0.08 4.86
C TYR A 7 -2.85 1.12 4.18
N LEU A 8 -4.16 1.29 4.35
CA LEU A 8 -4.88 2.50 4.00
C LEU A 8 -5.30 3.25 5.27
N LYS A 9 -4.90 4.51 5.36
CA LYS A 9 -5.28 5.39 6.45
C LYS A 9 -6.73 5.86 6.28
N LYS A 10 -7.58 5.58 7.25
CA LYS A 10 -8.98 6.02 7.36
C LYS A 10 -9.16 6.82 8.64
N ALA A 11 -9.25 8.15 8.54
CA ALA A 11 -9.32 9.05 9.69
C ALA A 11 -8.23 8.71 10.75
N ASP A 12 -8.62 8.06 11.84
CA ASP A 12 -7.76 7.69 12.97
C ASP A 12 -7.29 6.23 12.98
N THR A 13 -7.63 5.45 11.96
CA THR A 13 -7.27 4.02 11.87
C THR A 13 -6.50 3.69 10.59
N GLU A 14 -5.80 2.56 10.61
CA GLU A 14 -5.09 1.98 9.46
C GLU A 14 -5.71 0.62 9.15
N GLU A 15 -6.20 0.45 7.93
CA GLU A 15 -6.75 -0.81 7.43
C GLU A 15 -5.70 -1.55 6.60
N GLU A 16 -5.45 -2.83 6.90
CA GLU A 16 -4.57 -3.67 6.09
C GLU A 16 -5.23 -3.96 4.73
N ILE A 17 -4.56 -3.58 3.64
CA ILE A 17 -5.08 -3.75 2.27
C ILE A 17 -4.51 -4.98 1.59
N LEU A 18 -3.21 -5.21 1.79
CA LEU A 18 -2.48 -6.33 1.20
C LEU A 18 -1.22 -6.63 2.01
N ARG A 19 -1.05 -7.91 2.36
CA ARG A 19 0.15 -8.45 3.00
C ARG A 19 1.11 -8.99 1.95
N ASP A 20 2.40 -9.05 2.29
CA ASP A 20 3.44 -9.58 1.40
C ASP A 20 3.50 -8.86 0.04
N ALA A 21 3.35 -7.53 0.04
CA ALA A 21 3.50 -6.72 -1.15
C ALA A 21 4.95 -6.75 -1.64
N ILE A 22 5.11 -6.98 -2.95
CA ILE A 22 6.40 -7.04 -3.64
C ILE A 22 6.65 -5.84 -4.55
N LEU A 23 5.60 -5.11 -4.92
CA LEU A 23 5.68 -3.86 -5.68
C LEU A 23 4.57 -2.92 -5.22
N VAL A 24 4.93 -1.66 -5.00
CA VAL A 24 3.99 -0.56 -4.78
C VAL A 24 4.43 0.60 -5.66
N GLU A 25 3.58 1.00 -6.60
CA GLU A 25 3.91 2.04 -7.58
C GLU A 25 2.75 3.01 -7.78
N HIS A 26 3.08 4.25 -8.13
CA HIS A 26 2.08 5.23 -8.54
C HIS A 26 1.62 4.95 -9.97
N CYS A 27 0.32 5.08 -10.22
CA CYS A 27 -0.26 5.01 -11.55
C CYS A 27 -1.31 6.13 -11.73
N PRO A 28 -1.77 6.41 -12.96
CA PRO A 28 -2.76 7.45 -13.22
C PRO A 28 -4.04 7.31 -12.38
N GLU A 29 -4.47 6.07 -12.14
CA GLU A 29 -5.69 5.72 -11.40
C GLU A 29 -5.49 5.72 -9.87
N GLY A 30 -4.25 5.78 -9.37
CA GLY A 30 -3.97 5.74 -7.93
C GLY A 30 -2.62 5.12 -7.58
N VAL A 31 -2.65 4.10 -6.74
CA VAL A 31 -1.48 3.30 -6.34
C VAL A 31 -1.77 1.84 -6.68
N ARG A 32 -0.90 1.24 -7.49
CA ARG A 32 -0.92 -0.18 -7.79
C ARG A 32 -0.08 -0.93 -6.76
N ILE A 33 -0.64 -1.99 -6.21
CA ILE A 33 -0.02 -2.88 -5.24
C ILE A 33 -0.01 -4.29 -5.83
N GLN A 34 1.16 -4.92 -5.91
CA GLN A 34 1.31 -6.31 -6.31
C GLN A 34 1.69 -7.14 -5.08
N GLY A 35 0.91 -8.18 -4.78
CA GLY A 35 1.26 -9.19 -3.79
C GLY A 35 2.17 -10.27 -4.36
N LEU A 36 2.87 -10.98 -3.48
CA LEU A 36 3.65 -12.15 -3.86
C LEU A 36 2.74 -13.30 -4.36
N PHE A 37 1.61 -13.50 -3.69
CA PHE A 37 0.64 -14.56 -4.00
C PHE A 37 -0.74 -14.02 -4.40
N ASP A 38 -1.04 -12.78 -4.02
CA ASP A 38 -2.30 -12.10 -4.34
C ASP A 38 -2.27 -11.40 -5.70
N ALA A 39 -3.45 -11.29 -6.32
CA ALA A 39 -3.64 -10.50 -7.52
C ALA A 39 -3.38 -9.00 -7.26
N PRO A 40 -2.85 -8.26 -8.25
CA PRO A 40 -2.62 -6.84 -8.09
C PRO A 40 -3.92 -6.06 -7.85
N LYS A 41 -3.83 -5.03 -7.00
CA LYS A 41 -4.93 -4.11 -6.68
C LYS A 41 -4.54 -2.68 -7.06
N ILE A 42 -5.50 -1.89 -7.53
CA ILE A 42 -5.34 -0.44 -7.73
C ILE A 42 -6.24 0.26 -6.72
N ILE A 43 -5.63 1.11 -5.89
CA ILE A 43 -6.34 1.87 -4.86
C ILE A 43 -6.27 3.36 -5.22
N PRO A 44 -7.40 4.10 -5.26
CA PRO A 44 -7.44 5.53 -5.56
C PRO A 44 -6.88 6.36 -4.37
N ALA A 45 -5.57 6.28 -4.18
CA ALA A 45 -4.84 6.83 -3.05
C ALA A 45 -3.51 7.46 -3.48
N ARG A 46 -2.73 7.92 -2.50
CA ARG A 46 -1.31 8.29 -2.64
C ARG A 46 -0.48 7.55 -1.61
N ILE A 47 0.79 7.27 -1.92
CA ILE A 47 1.75 6.76 -0.93
C ILE A 47 2.07 7.91 0.02
N ALA A 48 1.78 7.74 1.31
CA ALA A 48 1.99 8.76 2.34
C ALA A 48 3.27 8.51 3.14
N ILE A 49 3.51 7.27 3.56
CA ILE A 49 4.66 6.88 4.37
C ILE A 49 5.20 5.53 3.89
N VAL A 50 6.52 5.40 3.83
CA VAL A 50 7.22 4.13 3.67
C VAL A 50 8.12 3.94 4.89
N ASP A 51 7.73 3.04 5.79
CA ASP A 51 8.51 2.65 6.97
C ASP A 51 9.28 1.37 6.64
N LEU A 52 10.54 1.56 6.23
CA LEU A 52 11.43 0.48 5.84
C LEU A 52 11.84 -0.41 7.01
N LEU A 53 11.87 0.13 8.23
CA LEU A 53 12.27 -0.62 9.43
C LEU A 53 11.16 -1.58 9.86
N LYS A 54 9.89 -1.16 9.74
CA LYS A 54 8.73 -1.99 10.09
C LYS A 54 8.16 -2.77 8.92
N ASN A 55 8.71 -2.61 7.71
CA ASN A 55 8.18 -3.20 6.48
C ASN A 55 6.72 -2.79 6.23
N ARG A 56 6.40 -1.50 6.37
CA ARG A 56 5.03 -0.97 6.22
C ARG A 56 4.98 0.15 5.21
N ILE A 57 3.95 0.14 4.38
CA ILE A 57 3.64 1.23 3.47
C ILE A 57 2.23 1.73 3.80
N ILE A 58 2.09 3.04 4.05
CA ILE A 58 0.81 3.66 4.39
C ILE A 58 0.35 4.50 3.21
N LEU A 59 -0.87 4.21 2.75
CA LEU A 59 -1.58 4.95 1.72
C LEU A 59 -2.59 5.90 2.37
N GLU A 60 -2.83 7.03 1.72
CA GLU A 60 -3.86 7.98 2.13
C GLU A 60 -4.80 8.26 0.95
N SER A 61 -6.11 8.29 1.23
CA SER A 61 -7.14 8.56 0.21
C SER A 61 -6.92 9.93 -0.45
N ARG A 62 -7.10 10.01 -1.77
CA ARG A 62 -7.14 11.31 -2.46
C ARG A 62 -8.51 11.93 -2.19
N LYS A 63 -8.54 13.06 -1.47
CA LYS A 63 -9.72 13.93 -1.42
C LYS A 63 -9.93 14.62 -2.75
#